data_AF-A0A969L412-F1
#
_entry.id   AF-A0A969L412-F1
#
_cell.length_a   1.000
_cell.length_b   1.000
_cell.length_c   1.000
_cell.angle_alpha   90.00
_cell.angle_beta   90.00
_cell.angle_gamma   90.00
#
_symmetry.space_group_name_H-M   'P 1'
#
loop_
_entity.id
_entity.type
_entity.pdbx_description
1 polymer ?
#
loop_
_entity_poly.entity_id
_entity_poly.type
_entity_poly.pdbx_seq_one_letter_code
_entity_poly.pdbx_strand_id
1 'polypeptide(L)'
;MPLVHQRYNERFVQNAKSSSEPLTPEVKFGVRVVKADAAEGETYWRLVGVHHLLPEENMSKHNIYIEALDEQGKRLRNPITWAGWTWEGRRPNERADPVPLDKPDNETAGNIAIHFGQKASIWIKGLNRDGNDKSDRVENLHTAHPDEPLPDGRLLNTLGHHSFYVGLSAAPRKTSTAVPDG
;
A
#
# COMPACT_ATOMS: atom_id res chain seq x y z
N MET A 1 5.31 22.38 7.47
CA MET A 1 5.15 21.69 6.17
C MET A 1 4.99 20.21 6.44
N PRO A 2 3.91 19.55 5.97
CA PRO A 2 3.72 18.12 6.15
C PRO A 2 4.81 17.34 5.39
N LEU A 3 5.22 16.22 5.98
CA LEU A 3 6.16 15.29 5.36
C LEU A 3 5.52 14.68 4.11
N VAL A 4 6.34 14.29 3.13
CA VAL A 4 5.86 13.80 1.81
C VAL A 4 4.81 12.70 1.95
N HIS A 5 5.05 11.72 2.83
CA HIS A 5 4.11 10.62 3.05
C HIS A 5 2.76 11.05 3.66
N GLN A 6 2.75 12.09 4.51
CA GLN A 6 1.51 12.62 5.08
C GLN A 6 0.61 13.26 4.01
N ARG A 7 1.22 13.85 2.96
CA ARG A 7 0.47 14.38 1.81
C ARG A 7 -0.23 13.27 1.02
N TYR A 8 0.39 12.09 0.92
CA TYR A 8 -0.27 10.93 0.30
C TYR A 8 -1.47 10.46 1.11
N ASN A 9 -1.35 10.43 2.45
CA ASN A 9 -2.45 10.02 3.31
C ASN A 9 -3.68 10.91 3.13
N GLU A 10 -3.47 12.23 3.14
CA GLU A 10 -4.53 13.22 2.90
C GLU A 10 -5.18 12.99 1.54
N ARG A 11 -4.37 12.87 0.47
CA ARG A 11 -4.87 12.63 -0.89
C ARG A 11 -5.64 11.31 -1.02
N PHE A 12 -5.13 10.24 -0.43
CA PHE A 12 -5.78 8.92 -0.47
C PHE A 12 -7.11 8.93 0.25
N VAL A 13 -7.19 9.50 1.44
CA VAL A 13 -8.44 9.57 2.21
C VAL A 13 -9.44 10.52 1.56
N GLN A 14 -8.99 11.64 0.98
CA GLN A 14 -9.87 12.51 0.19
C GLN A 14 -10.48 11.75 -0.99
N ASN A 15 -9.68 11.00 -1.77
CA ASN A 15 -10.19 10.14 -2.83
C ASN A 15 -11.16 9.07 -2.30
N ALA A 16 -10.82 8.43 -1.18
CA ALA A 16 -11.66 7.40 -0.55
C ALA A 16 -13.01 7.94 -0.03
N LYS A 17 -13.13 9.25 0.22
CA LYS A 17 -14.39 9.91 0.57
C LYS A 17 -15.26 10.19 -0.65
N SER A 18 -14.65 10.53 -1.79
CA SER A 18 -15.35 10.85 -3.04
C SER A 18 -15.59 9.65 -3.97
N SER A 19 -14.82 8.57 -3.81
CA SER A 19 -14.83 7.39 -4.68
C SER A 19 -14.79 6.08 -3.88
N SER A 20 -15.47 5.06 -4.42
CA SER A 20 -15.35 3.67 -3.94
C SER A 20 -14.03 3.02 -4.34
N GLU A 21 -13.42 3.48 -5.44
CA GLU A 21 -12.17 2.93 -5.96
C GLU A 21 -10.92 3.58 -5.35
N PRO A 22 -9.90 2.76 -5.02
CA PRO A 22 -8.63 3.26 -4.51
C PRO A 22 -7.92 4.08 -5.58
N LEU A 23 -7.13 5.06 -5.13
CA LEU A 23 -6.25 5.77 -6.02
C LEU A 23 -5.01 4.90 -6.29
N THR A 24 -4.95 4.19 -7.40
CA THR A 24 -3.80 3.36 -7.78
C THR A 24 -3.04 4.00 -8.93
N PRO A 25 -1.73 3.75 -9.07
CA PRO A 25 -1.07 4.11 -10.31
C PRO A 25 -1.74 3.31 -11.44
N GLU A 26 -1.88 3.94 -12.60
CA GLU A 26 -2.53 3.36 -13.79
C GLU A 26 -1.92 2.00 -14.19
N VAL A 27 -2.56 1.32 -15.15
CA VAL A 27 -2.16 0.04 -15.77
C VAL A 27 -0.64 -0.11 -15.99
N LYS A 28 0.09 1.01 -16.18
CA LYS A 28 1.55 1.11 -16.35
C LYS A 28 2.37 0.18 -15.43
N PHE A 29 2.05 0.12 -14.14
CA PHE A 29 2.87 -0.67 -13.19
C PHE A 29 2.27 -2.05 -12.86
N GLY A 30 1.13 -2.40 -13.47
CA GLY A 30 0.52 -3.72 -13.30
C GLY A 30 0.12 -4.08 -11.87
N VAL A 31 -0.02 -3.08 -10.98
CA VAL A 31 -0.48 -3.27 -9.60
C VAL A 31 -1.89 -3.84 -9.63
N ARG A 32 -2.14 -4.89 -8.86
CA ARG A 32 -3.47 -5.52 -8.76
C ARG A 32 -4.01 -5.38 -7.35
N VAL A 33 -5.33 -5.24 -7.25
CA VAL A 33 -6.04 -5.18 -5.97
C VAL A 33 -6.99 -6.36 -5.89
N VAL A 34 -6.79 -7.21 -4.88
CA VAL A 34 -7.75 -8.25 -4.51
C VAL A 34 -8.59 -7.70 -3.38
N LYS A 35 -9.87 -7.46 -3.65
CA LYS A 35 -10.79 -6.89 -2.65
C LYS A 35 -11.03 -7.91 -1.53
N ALA A 36 -11.14 -7.44 -0.30
CA ALA A 36 -11.54 -8.27 0.83
C ALA A 36 -12.96 -8.81 0.64
N ASP A 37 -13.19 -10.04 1.09
CA ASP A 37 -14.53 -10.63 1.19
C ASP A 37 -15.23 -10.16 2.48
N ALA A 38 -15.49 -8.86 2.57
CA ALA A 38 -16.19 -8.22 3.69
C ALA A 38 -17.67 -8.01 3.34
N ALA A 39 -18.56 -8.39 4.25
CA ALA A 39 -19.99 -8.15 4.11
C ALA A 39 -20.30 -6.65 4.20
N GLU A 40 -21.45 -6.23 3.67
CA GLU A 40 -21.91 -4.85 3.79
C GLU A 40 -22.00 -4.43 5.27
N GLY A 41 -21.49 -3.24 5.60
CA GLY A 41 -21.40 -2.74 6.97
C GLY A 41 -20.30 -3.38 7.83
N GLU A 42 -19.67 -4.48 7.38
CA GLU A 42 -18.54 -5.08 8.08
C GLU A 42 -17.31 -4.18 7.95
N THR A 43 -16.66 -3.88 9.07
CA THR A 43 -15.39 -3.16 9.09
C THR A 43 -14.28 -4.04 8.56
N TYR A 44 -13.52 -3.51 7.61
CA TYR A 44 -12.36 -4.18 7.03
C TYR A 44 -11.29 -3.16 6.68
N TRP A 45 -10.07 -3.63 6.42
CA TRP A 45 -8.98 -2.79 5.95
C TRP A 45 -9.11 -2.55 4.45
N ARG A 46 -9.67 -1.40 4.09
CA ARG A 46 -9.85 -0.99 2.70
C ARG A 46 -8.58 -0.34 2.17
N LEU A 47 -8.16 -0.72 0.97
CA LEU A 47 -7.14 0.02 0.24
C LEU A 47 -7.68 1.40 -0.13
N VAL A 48 -6.99 2.47 0.27
CA VAL A 48 -7.37 3.84 -0.09
C VAL A 48 -6.46 4.43 -1.18
N GLY A 49 -5.23 3.94 -1.29
CA GLY A 49 -4.37 4.27 -2.41
C GLY A 49 -3.05 3.51 -2.46
N VAL A 50 -2.49 3.49 -3.66
CA VAL A 50 -1.13 3.08 -3.98
C VAL A 50 -0.50 4.21 -4.77
N HIS A 51 0.75 4.53 -4.46
CA HIS A 51 1.54 5.50 -5.21
C HIS A 51 2.89 4.86 -5.54
N HIS A 52 3.23 4.79 -6.82
CA HIS A 52 4.58 4.46 -7.24
C HIS A 52 5.44 5.71 -7.04
N LEU A 53 6.52 5.59 -6.24
CA LEU A 53 7.32 6.75 -5.88
C LEU A 53 8.06 7.29 -7.09
N LEU A 54 7.94 8.60 -7.31
CA LEU A 54 8.70 9.32 -8.34
C LEU A 54 10.21 9.20 -8.04
N PRO A 55 11.09 9.37 -9.03
CA PRO A 55 12.53 9.18 -8.81
C PRO A 55 13.09 10.07 -7.69
N GLU A 56 12.63 11.32 -7.56
CA GLU A 56 13.03 12.23 -6.47
C GLU A 56 12.49 11.82 -5.09
N GLU A 57 11.40 11.08 -5.05
CA GLU A 57 10.79 10.57 -3.82
C GLU A 57 11.45 9.25 -3.40
N ASN A 58 11.78 8.41 -4.38
CA ASN A 58 12.32 7.09 -4.17
C ASN A 58 13.80 7.12 -3.77
N MET A 59 14.62 7.97 -4.41
CA MET A 59 16.05 8.09 -4.12
C MET A 59 16.79 6.73 -4.20
N SER A 60 16.58 5.98 -5.29
CA SER A 60 17.20 4.68 -5.56
C SER A 60 16.89 3.59 -4.53
N LYS A 61 15.71 3.65 -3.89
CA LYS A 61 15.22 2.61 -2.98
C LYS A 61 14.38 1.56 -3.72
N HIS A 62 14.05 0.48 -3.01
CA HIS A 62 13.31 -0.67 -3.50
C HIS A 62 12.39 -1.22 -2.41
N ASN A 63 11.54 -0.37 -1.83
CA ASN A 63 10.68 -0.71 -0.71
C ASN A 63 9.20 -0.59 -1.04
N ILE A 64 8.39 -1.37 -0.34
CA ILE A 64 6.97 -1.06 -0.14
C ILE A 64 6.87 -0.35 1.20
N TYR A 65 6.40 0.88 1.19
CA TYR A 65 6.08 1.66 2.38
C TYR A 65 4.59 1.53 2.67
N ILE A 66 4.24 1.34 3.94
CA ILE A 66 2.87 0.97 4.34
C ILE A 66 2.37 1.89 5.45
N GLU A 67 1.12 2.33 5.32
CA GLU A 67 0.37 3.03 6.35
C GLU A 67 -0.97 2.35 6.65
N ALA A 68 -1.28 2.28 7.95
CA ALA A 68 -2.62 2.02 8.44
C ALA A 68 -3.23 3.33 8.94
N LEU A 69 -4.37 3.72 8.37
CA LEU A 69 -5.00 5.02 8.54
C LEU A 69 -6.39 4.90 9.17
N ASP A 70 -6.80 5.92 9.91
CA ASP A 70 -8.21 6.12 10.25
C ASP A 70 -8.98 6.77 9.08
N GLU A 71 -10.27 7.03 9.28
CA GLU A 71 -11.15 7.66 8.28
C GLU A 71 -10.79 9.13 7.98
N GLN A 72 -9.93 9.74 8.79
CA GLN A 72 -9.43 11.10 8.63
C GLN A 72 -8.05 11.13 7.95
N GLY A 73 -7.43 9.97 7.71
CA GLY A 73 -6.10 9.86 7.09
C GLY A 73 -4.96 10.00 8.08
N LYS A 74 -5.23 9.91 9.37
CA LYS A 74 -4.20 9.89 10.41
C LYS A 74 -3.73 8.46 10.64
N ARG A 75 -2.42 8.29 10.85
CA ARG A 75 -1.83 7.00 11.20
C ARG A 75 -2.42 6.45 12.50
N LEU A 76 -2.82 5.18 12.45
CA LEU A 76 -3.18 4.41 13.64
C LEU A 76 -1.91 3.96 14.36
N ARG A 77 -1.79 4.28 15.65
CA ARG A 77 -0.60 3.97 16.47
C ARG A 77 -0.86 2.98 17.60
N ASN A 78 -2.02 3.09 18.23
CA ASN A 78 -2.36 2.33 19.42
C ASN A 78 -3.79 1.81 19.29
N PRO A 79 -3.97 0.48 19.25
CA PRO A 79 -2.92 -0.56 19.23
C PRO A 79 -2.07 -0.55 17.94
N ILE A 80 -0.89 -1.19 17.99
CA ILE A 80 -0.01 -1.34 16.82
C ILE A 80 -0.71 -2.18 15.76
N THR A 81 -0.75 -1.66 14.53
CA THR A 81 -1.24 -2.41 13.37
C THR A 81 -0.11 -3.22 12.75
N TRP A 82 -0.41 -4.41 12.25
CA TRP A 82 0.56 -5.32 11.64
C TRP A 82 0.25 -5.55 10.16
N ALA A 83 1.27 -5.41 9.31
CA ALA A 83 1.18 -5.74 7.89
C ALA A 83 1.62 -7.19 7.63
N GLY A 84 0.82 -7.92 6.87
CA GLY A 84 1.20 -9.19 6.28
C GLY A 84 1.79 -8.98 4.89
N TRP A 85 2.70 -9.86 4.48
CA TRP A 85 3.24 -9.83 3.14
C TRP A 85 3.70 -11.20 2.64
N THR A 86 3.88 -11.31 1.33
CA THR A 86 4.44 -12.47 0.65
C THR A 86 4.96 -12.07 -0.73
N TRP A 87 5.50 -13.02 -1.49
CA TRP A 87 5.82 -12.84 -2.90
C TRP A 87 5.43 -14.06 -3.74
N GLU A 88 5.27 -13.85 -5.04
CA GLU A 88 5.03 -14.90 -6.02
C GLU A 88 6.20 -15.91 -6.03
N GLY A 89 5.89 -17.20 -5.93
CA GLY A 89 6.89 -18.26 -5.90
C GLY A 89 7.57 -18.48 -4.54
N ARG A 90 7.15 -17.77 -3.47
CA ARG A 90 7.65 -18.01 -2.11
C ARG A 90 7.44 -19.46 -1.70
N ARG A 91 8.51 -20.12 -1.28
CA ARG A 91 8.51 -21.49 -0.76
C ARG A 91 8.08 -21.52 0.71
N PRO A 92 7.51 -22.64 1.21
CA PRO A 92 7.07 -22.74 2.60
C PRO A 92 8.16 -22.49 3.66
N ASN A 93 9.42 -22.78 3.32
CA ASN A 93 10.57 -22.56 4.21
C ASN A 93 11.14 -21.14 4.16
N GLU A 94 10.68 -20.29 3.23
CA GLU A 94 11.06 -18.88 3.16
C GLU A 94 10.16 -18.04 4.06
N ARG A 95 10.79 -17.15 4.84
CA ARG A 95 10.08 -16.33 5.83
C ARG A 95 9.55 -15.06 5.18
N ALA A 96 8.28 -14.75 5.48
CA ALA A 96 7.68 -13.44 5.28
C ALA A 96 6.96 -13.07 6.58
N ASP A 97 7.75 -12.70 7.59
CA ASP A 97 7.20 -12.38 8.90
C ASP A 97 6.36 -11.09 8.83
N PRO A 98 5.24 -11.01 9.56
CA PRO A 98 4.48 -9.78 9.69
C PRO A 98 5.33 -8.62 10.19
N VAL A 99 5.10 -7.43 9.65
CA VAL A 99 5.83 -6.21 9.98
C VAL A 99 4.96 -5.31 10.86
N PRO A 100 5.43 -4.88 12.04
CA PRO A 100 4.70 -3.90 12.84
C PRO A 100 4.74 -2.52 12.15
N LEU A 101 3.65 -1.78 12.24
CA LEU A 101 3.52 -0.42 11.72
C LEU A 101 3.76 0.61 12.83
N ASP A 102 4.92 0.53 13.50
CA ASP A 102 5.23 1.24 14.74
C ASP A 102 6.27 2.36 14.58
N LYS A 103 6.78 2.59 13.37
CA LYS A 103 7.79 3.61 13.10
C LYS A 103 7.36 5.03 13.50
N PRO A 104 8.32 5.90 13.86
CA PRO A 104 8.05 7.28 14.26
C PRO A 104 7.39 8.11 13.14
N ASP A 105 6.75 9.24 13.49
CA ASP A 105 5.99 10.07 12.54
C ASP A 105 6.86 10.73 11.46
N ASN A 106 8.18 10.77 11.67
CA ASN A 106 9.12 11.34 10.71
C ASN A 106 9.46 10.39 9.53
N GLU A 107 8.97 9.15 9.54
CA GLU A 107 9.02 8.21 8.42
C GLU A 107 7.70 7.43 8.29
N THR A 108 7.57 6.61 7.25
CA THR A 108 6.38 5.78 7.00
C THR A 108 6.23 4.68 8.06
N ALA A 109 5.00 4.26 8.39
CA ALA A 109 4.72 3.37 9.52
C ALA A 109 5.45 2.02 9.45
N GLY A 110 5.59 1.47 8.25
CA GLY A 110 6.36 0.26 7.98
C GLY A 110 7.00 0.29 6.60
N ASN A 111 8.01 -0.56 6.40
CA ASN A 111 8.55 -0.82 5.07
C ASN A 111 8.96 -2.28 4.90
N ILE A 112 8.90 -2.75 3.66
CA ILE A 112 9.31 -4.08 3.22
C ILE A 112 10.26 -3.91 2.04
N ALA A 113 11.47 -4.44 2.12
CA ALA A 113 12.38 -4.46 0.98
C ALA A 113 11.91 -5.47 -0.07
N ILE A 114 11.92 -5.07 -1.34
CA ILE A 114 11.61 -5.94 -2.49
C ILE A 114 12.89 -6.19 -3.26
N HIS A 115 13.27 -7.44 -3.44
CA HIS A 115 14.43 -7.79 -4.24
C HIS A 115 14.12 -7.79 -5.74
N PHE A 116 15.15 -7.69 -6.57
CA PHE A 116 14.98 -7.72 -8.02
C PHE A 116 14.29 -9.02 -8.47
N GLY A 117 13.28 -8.89 -9.33
CA GLY A 117 12.45 -10.00 -9.81
C GLY A 117 11.38 -10.48 -8.82
N GLN A 118 11.37 -9.99 -7.59
CA GLN A 118 10.36 -10.35 -6.59
C GLN A 118 9.06 -9.57 -6.84
N LYS A 119 7.95 -10.29 -6.99
CA LYS A 119 6.61 -9.72 -7.09
C LYS A 119 5.89 -9.88 -5.76
N ALA A 120 5.93 -8.84 -4.96
CA ALA A 120 5.41 -8.83 -3.61
C ALA A 120 3.90 -8.55 -3.56
N SER A 121 3.27 -9.03 -2.50
CA SER A 121 1.89 -8.72 -2.12
C SER A 121 1.82 -8.33 -0.65
N ILE A 122 0.99 -7.36 -0.30
CA ILE A 122 0.84 -6.83 1.07
C ILE A 122 -0.63 -6.65 1.45
N TRP A 123 -0.91 -6.73 2.75
CA TRP A 123 -2.23 -6.48 3.35
C TRP A 123 -2.06 -6.13 4.84
N ILE A 124 -3.12 -5.67 5.51
CA ILE A 124 -3.13 -5.52 6.96
C ILE A 124 -3.65 -6.81 7.61
N LYS A 125 -2.89 -7.36 8.56
CA LYS A 125 -3.29 -8.53 9.37
C LYS A 125 -4.21 -8.17 10.52
N GLY A 126 -4.13 -6.93 11.00
CA GLY A 126 -4.96 -6.39 12.07
C GLY A 126 -4.15 -5.75 13.18
N LEU A 127 -4.76 -5.67 14.37
CA LEU A 127 -4.18 -5.00 15.54
C LEU A 127 -3.31 -5.92 16.41
N ASN A 128 -2.99 -7.11 15.90
CA ASN A 128 -2.08 -8.07 16.53
C ASN A 128 -1.24 -8.79 15.45
N ARG A 129 -0.09 -9.34 15.85
CA ARG A 129 0.89 -9.93 14.93
C ARG A 129 0.33 -11.10 14.14
N ASP A 130 -0.46 -11.95 14.78
CA ASP A 130 -0.99 -13.19 14.20
C ASP A 130 -2.39 -13.00 13.60
N GLY A 131 -2.82 -11.75 13.44
CA GLY A 131 -4.17 -11.39 13.04
C GLY A 131 -4.54 -11.86 11.64
N ASN A 132 -5.84 -11.94 11.41
CA ASN A 132 -6.40 -12.33 10.13
C ASN A 132 -7.63 -11.48 9.81
N ASP A 133 -7.56 -10.19 10.15
CA ASP A 133 -8.61 -9.23 9.81
C ASP A 133 -8.82 -9.22 8.30
N LYS A 134 -10.07 -8.99 7.87
CA LYS A 134 -10.38 -8.81 6.46
C LYS A 134 -9.67 -7.57 5.94
N SER A 135 -8.91 -7.72 4.85
CA SER A 135 -8.12 -6.64 4.25
C SER A 135 -8.10 -6.80 2.75
N ASP A 136 -8.20 -5.67 2.03
CA ASP A 136 -7.79 -5.62 0.64
C ASP A 136 -6.31 -6.02 0.58
N ARG A 137 -5.95 -6.79 -0.46
CA ARG A 137 -4.57 -7.19 -0.74
C ARG A 137 -4.09 -6.48 -1.98
N VAL A 138 -2.92 -5.84 -1.89
CA VAL A 138 -2.23 -5.26 -3.04
C VAL A 138 -1.21 -6.27 -3.53
N GLU A 139 -1.23 -6.58 -4.81
CA GLU A 139 -0.37 -7.58 -5.43
C GLU A 139 0.45 -7.00 -6.59
N ASN A 140 1.46 -7.77 -6.99
CA ASN A 140 2.34 -7.48 -8.11
C ASN A 140 3.15 -6.18 -7.92
N LEU A 141 3.52 -5.88 -6.67
CA LEU A 141 4.45 -4.79 -6.35
C LEU A 141 5.88 -5.29 -6.61
N HIS A 142 6.58 -4.71 -7.59
CA HIS A 142 7.90 -5.19 -7.99
C HIS A 142 8.81 -4.08 -8.51
N THR A 143 10.11 -4.36 -8.57
CA THR A 143 11.12 -3.40 -9.01
C THR A 143 11.51 -3.53 -10.48
N ALA A 144 10.96 -4.53 -11.18
CA ALA A 144 11.21 -4.79 -12.59
C ALA A 144 10.41 -3.86 -13.52
N HIS A 145 10.67 -2.56 -13.45
CA HIS A 145 10.13 -1.55 -14.34
C HIS A 145 11.25 -0.88 -15.15
N PRO A 146 10.93 -0.26 -16.31
CA PRO A 146 11.90 0.54 -17.04
C PRO A 146 12.42 1.71 -16.20
N ASP A 147 13.66 2.12 -16.47
CA ASP A 147 14.27 3.31 -15.87
C ASP A 147 13.41 4.56 -16.10
N GLU A 148 13.34 5.42 -15.08
CA GLU A 148 12.65 6.72 -15.15
C GLU A 148 13.66 7.84 -14.91
N PRO A 149 14.32 8.33 -15.98
CA PRO A 149 15.30 9.41 -15.87
C PRO A 149 14.62 10.74 -15.51
N LEU A 150 15.31 11.50 -14.68
CA LEU A 150 14.96 12.90 -14.43
C LEU A 150 15.29 13.78 -15.64
N PRO A 151 14.72 15.00 -15.73
CA PRO A 151 15.06 15.94 -16.80
C PRO A 151 16.56 16.28 -16.88
N ASP A 152 17.28 16.17 -15.77
CA ASP A 152 18.73 16.37 -15.68
C ASP A 152 19.57 15.11 -15.99
N GLY A 153 18.93 14.01 -16.36
CA GLY A 153 19.56 12.75 -16.71
C GLY A 153 19.93 11.84 -15.54
N ARG A 154 19.72 12.27 -14.27
CA ARG A 154 19.94 11.38 -13.12
C ARG A 154 18.95 10.21 -13.13
N LEU A 155 19.45 9.04 -12.72
CA LEU A 155 18.72 7.79 -12.67
C LEU A 155 18.46 7.37 -11.22
N LEU A 156 17.32 7.78 -10.66
CA LEU A 156 16.94 7.47 -9.26
C LEU A 156 15.85 6.41 -9.15
N ASN A 157 15.11 6.17 -10.23
CA ASN A 157 14.33 4.95 -10.44
C ASN A 157 14.97 4.21 -11.63
N THR A 158 15.63 3.10 -11.33
CA THR A 158 16.23 2.22 -12.35
C THR A 158 15.69 0.82 -12.19
N LEU A 159 15.97 -0.05 -13.16
CA LEU A 159 15.70 -1.47 -13.06
C LEU A 159 16.24 -2.02 -11.73
N GLY A 160 15.32 -2.47 -10.86
CA GLY A 160 15.65 -2.91 -9.50
C GLY A 160 15.49 -1.87 -8.38
N HIS A 161 15.23 -0.61 -8.71
CA HIS A 161 15.06 0.51 -7.78
C HIS A 161 13.74 1.24 -8.01
N HIS A 162 12.63 0.58 -7.72
CA HIS A 162 11.31 1.21 -7.68
C HIS A 162 10.66 0.91 -6.33
N SER A 163 10.04 1.92 -5.74
CA SER A 163 9.32 1.78 -4.47
C SER A 163 7.85 2.15 -4.63
N PHE A 164 7.03 1.64 -3.73
CA PHE A 164 5.61 1.91 -3.67
C PHE A 164 5.23 2.39 -2.27
N TYR A 165 4.27 3.28 -2.21
CA TYR A 165 3.62 3.72 -0.99
C TYR A 165 2.18 3.24 -0.99
N VAL A 166 1.75 2.56 0.07
CA VAL A 166 0.44 1.94 0.16
C VAL A 166 -0.26 2.39 1.44
N GLY A 167 -1.46 2.94 1.30
CA GLY A 167 -2.31 3.32 2.42
C GLY A 167 -3.56 2.45 2.49
N LEU A 168 -3.81 1.87 3.67
CA LEU A 168 -5.05 1.16 3.98
C LEU A 168 -5.76 1.86 5.14
N SER A 169 -7.08 1.96 5.07
CA SER A 169 -7.92 2.57 6.10
C SER A 169 -8.94 1.57 6.63
N ALA A 170 -9.10 1.50 7.94
CA ALA A 170 -10.17 0.70 8.55
C ALA A 170 -11.50 1.43 8.32
N ALA A 171 -12.41 0.82 7.54
CA ALA A 171 -13.70 1.40 7.21
C ALA A 171 -14.77 0.32 7.02
N PRO A 172 -16.05 0.62 7.28
CA PRO A 172 -17.15 -0.27 6.92
C PRO A 172 -17.28 -0.43 5.40
N ARG A 173 -17.59 -1.63 4.93
CA ARG A 173 -17.91 -1.88 3.52
C ARG A 173 -19.18 -1.13 3.13
N LYS A 174 -19.05 -0.20 2.18
CA LYS A 174 -20.18 0.52 1.58
C LYS A 174 -20.92 -0.39 0.60
N THR A 175 -22.25 -0.23 0.52
CA THR A 175 -23.10 -0.83 -0.51
C THR A 175 -22.56 -0.43 -1.88
N SER A 176 -22.34 -1.40 -2.77
CA SER A 176 -22.15 -1.09 -4.18
C SER A 176 -23.48 -0.56 -4.69
N THR A 177 -23.59 0.75 -4.94
CA THR A 177 -24.74 1.27 -5.68
C THR A 177 -24.66 0.67 -7.07
N ALA A 178 -25.45 -0.38 -7.30
CA ALA A 178 -25.73 -0.86 -8.64
C ALA A 178 -26.23 0.34 -9.44
N VAL A 179 -25.55 0.65 -10.53
CA VAL A 179 -26.11 1.52 -11.57
C VAL A 179 -27.36 0.78 -12.05
N PRO A 180 -28.57 1.36 -11.98
CA PRO A 180 -29.72 0.73 -12.61
C PRO A 180 -29.45 0.73 -14.11
N ASP A 181 -29.46 -0.46 -14.71
CA ASP A 181 -29.49 -0.60 -16.16
C ASP A 181 -30.70 0.18 -16.69
N GLY A 182 -30.42 1.25 -17.44
CA GLY A 182 -31.41 2.04 -18.18
C GLY A 182 -31.61 1.51 -19.58
#